data_AF-A0A972UZ43-F1
#
_entry.id   AF-A0A972UZ43-F1
#
_cell.length_a   1.000
_cell.length_b   1.000
_cell.length_c   1.000
_cell.angle_alpha   90.00
_cell.angle_beta   90.00
_cell.angle_gamma   90.00
#
_symmetry.space_group_name_H-M   'P 1'
#
loop_
_entity.id
_entity.type
_entity.pdbx_description
1 polymer ?
#
loop_
_entity_poly.entity_id
_entity_poly.type
_entity_poly.pdbx_seq_one_letter_code
_entity_poly.pdbx_strand_id
1 'polypeptide(L)'
;MKFKRLELEQEGNWIQRKLNNPHFKKTIIYILIGAIAGFAFYYFTEGVHTDKMPQNEIVQSILVGAFLGFFITNSPCARGKC
;
A
#
# COMPACT_ATOMS: atom_id res chain seq x y z
N MET A 1 24.22 -4.46 -35.91
CA MET A 1 24.08 -4.30 -34.44
C MET A 1 23.33 -5.52 -33.90
N LYS A 2 23.93 -6.29 -33.00
CA LYS A 2 23.24 -7.40 -32.33
C LYS A 2 22.43 -6.80 -31.18
N PHE A 3 21.12 -6.64 -31.38
CA PHE A 3 20.20 -6.30 -30.29
C PHE A 3 20.31 -7.41 -29.23
N LYS A 4 20.83 -7.08 -28.04
CA LYS A 4 20.58 -7.90 -26.86
C LYS A 4 19.06 -7.93 -26.71
N ARG A 5 18.42 -9.08 -26.95
CA ARG A 5 17.07 -9.30 -26.46
C ARG A 5 17.16 -9.05 -24.97
N LEU A 6 16.63 -7.92 -24.50
CA LEU A 6 16.31 -7.76 -23.08
C LEU A 6 15.54 -9.02 -22.70
N GLU A 7 15.95 -9.65 -21.61
CA GLU A 7 15.36 -10.82 -20.97
C GLU A 7 13.89 -10.54 -20.62
N LEU A 8 13.05 -10.42 -21.64
CA LEU A 8 11.61 -10.49 -21.56
C LEU A 8 11.25 -11.98 -21.49
N GLU A 9 11.87 -12.70 -20.56
CA GLU A 9 11.40 -14.02 -20.17
C GLU A 9 10.11 -13.77 -19.40
N GLN A 10 9.00 -13.83 -20.14
CA GLN A 10 7.65 -13.65 -19.65
C GLN A 10 7.23 -14.93 -18.91
N GLU A 11 7.82 -15.19 -17.75
CA GLU A 11 7.39 -16.28 -16.89
C GLU A 11 6.76 -15.72 -15.62
N GLY A 12 5.42 -15.61 -15.64
CA GLY A 12 4.65 -15.43 -14.41
C GLY A 12 3.35 -14.64 -14.56
N ASN A 13 2.39 -14.99 -13.70
CA ASN A 13 1.10 -14.33 -13.59
C ASN A 13 1.28 -12.83 -13.27
N TRP A 14 0.51 -11.93 -13.88
CA TRP A 14 0.62 -10.46 -13.72
C TRP A 14 0.63 -10.01 -12.24
N ILE A 15 -0.06 -10.76 -11.38
CA ILE A 15 -0.13 -10.56 -9.93
C ILE A 15 1.22 -10.83 -9.25
N GLN A 16 1.89 -11.93 -9.59
CA GLN A 16 3.22 -12.27 -9.03
C GLN A 16 4.24 -11.19 -9.39
N ARG A 17 4.18 -10.65 -10.61
CA ARG A 17 5.09 -9.60 -11.06
C ARG A 17 4.88 -8.28 -10.30
N LYS A 18 3.63 -7.94 -9.97
CA LYS A 18 3.32 -6.74 -9.16
C LYS A 18 3.77 -6.90 -7.71
N LEU A 19 3.63 -8.10 -7.14
CA LEU A 19 4.07 -8.46 -5.79
C LEU A 19 5.60 -8.54 -5.64
N ASN A 20 6.31 -8.95 -6.70
CA ASN A 20 7.76 -9.11 -6.64
C ASN A 20 8.54 -7.80 -6.86
N ASN A 21 7.86 -6.69 -7.15
CA ASN A 21 8.48 -5.39 -7.26
C ASN A 21 9.04 -4.95 -5.89
N PRO A 22 10.34 -4.62 -5.77
CA PRO A 22 10.95 -4.19 -4.51
C PRO A 22 10.28 -2.96 -3.89
N HIS A 23 9.75 -2.05 -4.71
CA HIS A 23 8.99 -0.91 -4.21
C HIS A 23 7.69 -1.34 -3.54
N PHE A 24 6.97 -2.29 -4.14
CA PHE A 24 5.71 -2.79 -3.60
C PHE A 24 5.92 -3.50 -2.25
N LYS A 25 7.00 -4.29 -2.12
CA LYS A 25 7.37 -4.92 -0.84
C LYS A 25 7.64 -3.88 0.25
N LYS A 26 8.41 -2.82 -0.05
CA LYS A 26 8.66 -1.73 0.91
C LYS A 26 7.36 -1.03 1.31
N THR A 27 6.49 -0.73 0.36
CA THR A 27 5.19 -0.12 0.63
C THR A 27 4.34 -0.97 1.57
N ILE A 28 4.25 -2.29 1.34
CA ILE A 28 3.53 -3.21 2.24
C ILE A 28 4.11 -3.18 3.66
N ILE A 29 5.44 -3.19 3.79
CA ILE A 29 6.10 -3.15 5.11
C ILE A 29 5.74 -1.86 5.85
N TYR A 30 5.82 -0.70 5.19
CA TYR A 30 5.46 0.58 5.83
C TYR A 30 3.97 0.65 6.21
N ILE A 31 3.08 0.09 5.37
CA ILE A 31 1.65 -0.02 5.70
C ILE A 31 1.46 -0.87 6.94
N LEU A 32 2.11 -2.03 7.03
CA LEU A 32 2.03 -2.91 8.19
C LEU A 32 2.56 -2.24 9.47
N ILE A 33 3.70 -1.55 9.38
CA ILE A 33 4.27 -0.81 10.52
C ILE A 33 3.29 0.27 10.99
N GLY A 34 2.74 1.06 10.07
CA GLY A 34 1.75 2.09 10.39
C GLY A 34 0.47 1.52 11.00
N ALA A 35 -0.02 0.39 10.47
CA ALA A 35 -1.20 -0.29 10.98
C ALA A 35 -0.99 -0.83 12.41
N ILE A 36 0.15 -1.49 12.66
CA ILE A 36 0.50 -2.01 14.00
C ILE A 36 0.68 -0.86 14.99
N ALA A 37 1.39 0.20 14.60
CA ALA A 37 1.60 1.36 15.46
C ALA A 37 0.28 2.08 15.78
N GLY A 38 -0.59 2.28 14.78
CA GLY A 38 -1.91 2.89 14.97
C GLY A 38 -2.83 2.03 15.83
N PHE A 39 -2.82 0.71 15.62
CA PHE A 39 -3.58 -0.22 16.44
C PHE A 39 -3.08 -0.24 17.89
N ALA A 40 -1.77 -0.28 18.11
CA ALA A 40 -1.19 -0.20 19.44
C ALA A 40 -1.56 1.12 20.12
N PHE A 41 -1.42 2.24 19.43
CA PHE A 41 -1.83 3.56 19.94
C PHE A 41 -3.30 3.55 20.36
N TYR A 42 -4.20 3.14 19.45
CA TYR A 42 -5.63 3.06 19.70
C TYR A 42 -5.96 2.16 20.91
N TYR A 43 -5.33 0.99 21.00
CA TYR A 43 -5.53 0.05 22.09
C TYR A 43 -5.11 0.63 23.45
N PHE A 44 -4.00 1.39 23.50
CA PHE A 44 -3.52 2.02 24.73
C PHE A 44 -4.23 3.32 25.08
N THR A 45 -4.79 4.07 24.12
CA THR A 45 -5.46 5.36 24.37
C THR A 45 -6.97 5.24 24.54
N GLU A 46 -7.63 4.39 23.76
CA GLU A 46 -9.09 4.23 23.73
C GLU A 46 -9.55 2.86 24.26
N GLY A 47 -8.63 2.09 24.83
CA GLY A 47 -8.90 0.78 25.39
C GLY A 47 -10.13 0.78 26.31
N VAL A 48 -11.04 -0.16 26.04
CA VAL A 48 -12.14 -0.71 26.89
C VAL A 48 -13.57 -0.48 26.36
N HIS A 49 -13.81 0.30 25.30
CA HIS A 49 -15.17 0.44 24.71
C HIS A 49 -15.28 -0.08 23.27
N THR A 50 -14.76 -1.29 23.01
CA THR A 50 -14.89 -2.00 21.73
C THR A 50 -16.27 -2.65 21.54
N ASP A 51 -17.36 -2.01 21.98
CA ASP A 51 -18.70 -2.60 21.86
C ASP A 51 -19.31 -2.37 20.47
N LYS A 52 -18.86 -1.36 19.74
CA LYS A 52 -19.34 -1.05 18.39
C LYS A 52 -18.21 -0.43 17.58
N MET A 53 -17.47 -1.25 16.85
CA MET A 53 -16.62 -0.76 15.76
C MET A 53 -17.49 -0.75 14.49
N PRO A 54 -18.08 0.40 14.09
CA PRO A 54 -18.99 0.48 12.95
C PRO A 54 -18.24 0.12 11.65
N GLN A 55 -18.58 -1.02 11.05
CA GLN A 55 -17.90 -1.54 9.85
C GLN A 55 -17.90 -0.55 8.68
N ASN A 56 -18.94 0.29 8.58
CA ASN A 56 -19.04 1.37 7.60
C ASN A 56 -17.92 2.41 7.74
N GLU A 57 -17.54 2.79 8.96
CA GLU A 57 -16.47 3.77 9.18
C GLU A 57 -15.10 3.20 8.85
N ILE A 58 -14.89 1.89 9.10
CA ILE A 58 -13.67 1.18 8.71
C ILE A 58 -13.53 1.16 7.19
N VAL A 59 -14.59 0.76 6.46
CA VAL A 59 -14.58 0.69 4.99
C VAL A 59 -14.37 2.08 4.39
N GLN A 60 -15.04 3.10 4.93
CA GLN A 60 -14.87 4.49 4.48
C GLN A 60 -13.43 4.96 4.68
N SER A 61 -12.83 4.69 5.85
CA SER A 61 -11.46 5.07 6.16
C SER A 61 -10.45 4.37 5.25
N ILE A 62 -10.65 3.08 4.96
CA ILE A 62 -9.83 2.32 4.01
C ILE A 62 -9.95 2.93 2.60
N LEU A 63 -11.16 3.24 2.15
CA LEU A 63 -11.39 3.84 0.83
C LEU A 63 -10.75 5.21 0.70
N VAL A 64 -10.94 6.10 1.68
CA VAL A 64 -10.34 7.44 1.70
C VAL A 64 -8.81 7.33 1.74
N GLY A 65 -8.27 6.47 2.61
CA GLY A 65 -6.82 6.23 2.68
C GLY A 65 -6.24 5.68 1.38
N ALA A 66 -6.92 4.72 0.75
CA ALA A 66 -6.51 4.15 -0.53
C ALA A 66 -6.58 5.19 -1.66
N PHE A 67 -7.62 6.03 -1.69
CA PHE A 67 -7.77 7.10 -2.67
C PHE A 67 -6.64 8.14 -2.55
N LEU A 68 -6.39 8.64 -1.33
CA LEU A 68 -5.32 9.60 -1.07
C LEU A 68 -3.94 8.99 -1.38
N GLY A 69 -3.70 7.75 -0.96
CA GLY A 69 -2.46 7.03 -1.27
C GLY A 69 -2.26 6.85 -2.77
N PHE A 70 -3.31 6.50 -3.52
CA PHE A 70 -3.24 6.39 -4.97
C PHE A 70 -2.92 7.73 -5.64
N PHE A 71 -3.55 8.82 -5.20
CA PHE A 71 -3.31 10.16 -5.74
C PHE A 71 -1.88 10.64 -5.48
N ILE A 72 -1.39 10.49 -4.26
CA ILE A 72 -0.03 10.89 -3.88
C ILE A 72 0.99 10.10 -4.70
N THR A 73 0.82 8.78 -4.81
CA THR A 73 1.75 7.90 -5.53
C THR A 73 1.69 8.03 -7.05
N ASN A 74 0.56 8.46 -7.63
CA ASN A 74 0.43 8.69 -9.07
C ASN A 74 0.61 10.16 -9.49
N SER A 75 0.82 11.06 -8.53
CA SER A 75 1.03 12.48 -8.80
C SER A 75 2.23 12.70 -9.74
N PRO A 76 2.22 13.77 -10.56
CA PRO A 76 3.36 14.15 -11.40
C PRO A 76 4.66 14.32 -10.61
N CYS A 77 4.54 14.83 -9.37
CA CYS A 77 5.68 15.02 -8.48
C CYS A 77 6.29 13.72 -7.95
N ALA A 78 5.48 12.70 -7.66
CA ALA A 78 6.01 11.38 -7.30
C ALA A 78 6.78 10.70 -8.45
N ARG A 79 6.67 11.23 -9.67
CA ARG A 79 7.36 10.72 -10.88
C ARG A 79 8.53 11.60 -11.33
N GLY A 80 8.96 12.57 -10.50
CA GLY A 80 10.07 13.46 -10.81
C GLY A 80 9.80 14.39 -12.01
N LYS A 81 8.53 14.73 -12.24
CA LYS A 81 8.08 15.66 -13.29
C LYS A 81 7.58 17.00 -12.74
N CYS A 82 7.93 17.29 -11.49
CA CYS A 82 8.12 18.65 -11.04
C CYS A 82 9.65 18.91 -11.01
#